data_AF-A0A3R7X848-F1
#
_entry.id   AF-A0A3R7X848-F1
#
_cell.length_a   1.000
_cell.length_b   1.000
_cell.length_c   1.000
_cell.angle_alpha   90.00
_cell.angle_beta   90.00
_cell.angle_gamma   90.00
#
_symmetry.space_group_name_H-M   'P 1'
#
loop_
_entity.id
_entity.type
_entity.pdbx_description
1 polymer ?
#
loop_
_entity_poly.entity_id
_entity_poly.type
_entity_poly.pdbx_seq_one_letter_code
_entity_poly.pdbx_strand_id
1 'polypeptide(L)'
;MLTSSKYCFYILLLSSSVLSGSKSITIKVFHVFESFGTETQELKNSIVISFDSNGLMTDSIIYSHTLPLSKKYVYVTGPNEGLKLKRSYDREIVLSYGFEYDNQGNRISTTLSGANDSIYWKEYQKYDDSGNRIKRIRYNPLQAINADMVTKKGDSGKMVWGESYSYDSTGTVLERKELYNNYVLVISTYNLDPFKKPIKKGEYFDPSVMFQTIYFHNEFNQLTQEVSVGRLGQAFGSRTYEYDILGRRVGTTSYNEYGTIEERLSTVFDDDNFKTYDYRSDSLLTLSALREVLLDNEGRLYIEAILDGKEKVLEKNVYYYDGQGRVSEIKQYDMVRRRRTGDREIPIRVNTYEYD
;
A
#
# COMPACT_ATOMS: atom_id res chain seq x y z
N MET A 1 -44.05 -7.15 -9.83
CA MET A 1 -43.53 -6.69 -8.53
C MET A 1 -42.33 -7.55 -8.17
N LEU A 2 -41.14 -7.11 -8.58
CA LEU A 2 -39.87 -7.75 -8.29
C LEU A 2 -38.81 -6.68 -8.52
N THR A 3 -38.05 -6.35 -7.49
CA THR A 3 -36.64 -5.92 -7.48
C THR A 3 -36.36 -5.17 -6.18
N SER A 4 -36.07 -5.95 -5.13
CA SER A 4 -35.22 -5.49 -4.04
C SER A 4 -33.99 -6.38 -4.06
N SER A 5 -32.91 -5.85 -4.63
CA SER A 5 -31.55 -6.23 -4.29
C SER A 5 -30.60 -5.16 -4.85
N LYS A 6 -30.31 -4.16 -4.03
CA LYS A 6 -29.18 -3.25 -4.23
C LYS A 6 -28.31 -3.38 -2.99
N TYR A 7 -27.33 -4.28 -3.04
CA TYR A 7 -26.20 -4.27 -2.10
C TYR A 7 -24.91 -4.72 -2.81
N CYS A 8 -23.98 -3.76 -2.83
CA CYS A 8 -22.52 -3.88 -2.74
C CYS A 8 -21.79 -4.91 -3.62
N PHE A 9 -21.18 -4.42 -4.71
CA PHE A 9 -19.93 -4.99 -5.23
C PHE A 9 -18.83 -3.95 -5.14
N TYR A 10 -18.00 -4.06 -4.10
CA TYR A 10 -16.68 -3.45 -4.02
C TYR A 10 -15.71 -4.51 -3.49
N ILE A 11 -15.24 -5.38 -4.39
CA ILE A 11 -13.98 -6.12 -4.18
C ILE A 11 -13.21 -6.11 -5.51
N LEU A 12 -12.37 -5.07 -5.61
CA LEU A 12 -11.08 -5.01 -6.31
C LEU A 12 -10.63 -6.30 -7.01
N LEU A 13 -10.54 -6.25 -8.34
CA LEU A 13 -9.44 -6.55 -9.29
C LEU A 13 -8.29 -7.55 -8.95
N LEU A 14 -8.30 -8.24 -7.81
CA LEU A 14 -7.36 -9.29 -7.40
C LEU A 14 -8.04 -10.67 -7.25
N SER A 15 -9.37 -10.74 -7.28
CA SER A 15 -10.12 -11.99 -7.08
C SER A 15 -10.23 -12.86 -8.33
N SER A 16 -10.04 -12.32 -9.54
CA SER A 16 -10.24 -13.09 -10.78
C SER A 16 -9.10 -14.07 -11.11
N SER A 17 -7.91 -13.92 -10.51
CA SER A 17 -6.81 -14.89 -10.64
C SER A 17 -6.89 -16.04 -9.63
N VAL A 18 -7.67 -15.90 -8.56
CA VAL A 18 -7.79 -16.94 -7.52
C VAL A 18 -8.73 -18.07 -7.95
N LEU A 19 -9.69 -17.78 -8.84
CA LEU A 19 -10.59 -18.79 -9.43
C LEU A 19 -9.87 -19.72 -10.43
N SER A 20 -8.67 -19.36 -10.91
CA SER A 20 -7.87 -20.15 -11.85
C SER A 20 -6.79 -21.02 -11.18
N GLY A 21 -6.69 -21.03 -9.84
CA GLY A 21 -5.76 -21.91 -9.12
C GLY A 21 -4.27 -21.56 -9.28
N SER A 22 -3.96 -20.36 -9.80
CA SER A 22 -2.59 -19.88 -9.99
C SER A 22 -1.97 -19.53 -8.64
N LYS A 23 -0.96 -20.31 -8.22
CA LYS A 23 -0.20 -20.09 -6.98
C LYS A 23 0.66 -18.81 -6.99
N SER A 24 0.76 -18.14 -8.14
CA SER A 24 1.56 -16.93 -8.29
C SER A 24 1.11 -16.07 -9.48
N ILE A 25 1.29 -14.76 -9.38
CA ILE A 25 1.15 -13.77 -10.46
C ILE A 25 2.53 -13.19 -10.77
N THR A 26 2.87 -13.03 -12.05
CA THR A 26 4.13 -12.39 -12.47
C THR A 26 3.84 -11.12 -13.28
N ILE A 27 4.30 -9.98 -12.79
CA ILE A 27 4.24 -8.70 -13.48
C ILE A 27 5.61 -8.46 -14.13
N LYS A 28 5.66 -8.25 -15.44
CA LYS A 28 6.90 -7.97 -16.19
C LYS A 28 6.91 -6.52 -16.64
N VAL A 29 8.01 -5.83 -16.38
CA VAL A 29 8.22 -4.44 -16.80
C VAL A 29 9.25 -4.42 -17.92
N PHE A 30 8.81 -4.04 -19.11
CA PHE A 30 9.65 -3.92 -20.29
C PHE A 30 10.00 -2.47 -20.55
N HIS A 31 11.20 -2.25 -21.06
CA HIS A 31 11.60 -1.01 -21.70
C HIS A 31 11.52 -1.22 -23.20
N VAL A 32 10.66 -0.45 -23.87
CA VAL A 32 10.44 -0.54 -25.31
C VAL A 32 11.16 0.63 -25.99
N PHE A 33 11.96 0.33 -27.01
CA PHE A 33 12.64 1.34 -27.81
C PHE A 33 12.68 0.92 -29.27
N GLU A 34 12.61 1.91 -30.16
CA GLU A 34 12.69 1.70 -31.59
C GLU A 34 14.11 2.02 -32.08
N SER A 35 14.70 1.12 -32.86
CA SER A 35 15.99 1.34 -33.51
C SER A 35 15.92 0.80 -34.93
N PHE A 36 16.25 1.65 -35.92
CA PHE A 36 16.23 1.31 -37.34
C PHE A 36 14.91 0.68 -37.82
N GLY A 37 13.77 1.22 -37.37
CA GLY A 37 12.43 0.75 -37.76
C GLY A 37 12.02 -0.59 -37.12
N THR A 38 12.80 -1.09 -36.16
CA THR A 38 12.48 -2.31 -35.40
C THR A 38 12.22 -1.93 -33.94
N GLU A 39 11.02 -2.28 -33.45
CA GLU A 39 10.70 -2.18 -32.03
C GLU A 39 11.38 -3.31 -31.26
N THR A 40 12.15 -2.96 -30.23
CA THR A 40 12.80 -3.91 -29.33
C THR A 40 12.25 -3.73 -27.91
N GLN A 41 11.83 -4.85 -27.31
CA GLN A 41 11.37 -4.90 -25.92
C GLN A 41 12.42 -5.55 -25.04
N GLU A 42 12.88 -4.85 -24.01
CA GLU A 42 13.87 -5.35 -23.05
C GLU A 42 13.25 -5.50 -21.67
N LEU A 43 13.19 -6.73 -21.14
CA LEU A 43 12.72 -6.97 -19.77
C LEU A 43 13.68 -6.33 -18.77
N LYS A 44 13.19 -5.39 -17.96
CA LYS A 44 13.98 -4.71 -16.92
C LYS A 44 13.76 -5.31 -15.56
N ASN A 45 12.51 -5.49 -15.17
CA ASN A 45 12.14 -6.02 -13.86
C ASN A 45 11.01 -7.05 -14.00
N SER A 46 10.97 -8.00 -13.07
CA SER A 46 9.79 -8.83 -12.88
C SER A 46 9.42 -8.89 -11.40
N ILE A 47 8.14 -8.73 -11.11
CA ILE A 47 7.59 -8.87 -9.76
C ILE A 47 6.84 -10.20 -9.73
N VAL A 48 7.25 -11.11 -8.86
CA VAL A 48 6.55 -12.38 -8.63
C VAL A 48 5.83 -12.27 -7.31
N ILE A 49 4.52 -12.44 -7.35
CA ILE A 49 3.64 -12.41 -6.19
C ILE A 49 3.11 -13.81 -5.97
N SER A 50 3.33 -14.38 -4.80
CA SER A 50 2.93 -15.74 -4.45
C SER A 50 1.70 -15.73 -3.53
N PHE A 51 0.89 -16.78 -3.62
CA PHE A 51 -0.33 -16.92 -2.82
C PHE A 51 -0.39 -18.29 -2.14
N ASP A 52 -0.99 -18.34 -0.95
CA ASP A 52 -1.32 -19.59 -0.28
C ASP A 52 -2.59 -20.24 -0.88
N SER A 53 -2.98 -21.40 -0.33
CA SER A 53 -4.17 -22.12 -0.77
C SER A 53 -5.49 -21.37 -0.51
N ASN A 54 -5.48 -20.36 0.35
CA ASN A 54 -6.63 -19.52 0.67
C ASN A 54 -6.65 -18.23 -0.18
N GLY A 55 -5.67 -18.03 -1.06
CA GLY A 55 -5.54 -16.84 -1.90
C GLY A 55 -4.92 -15.64 -1.17
N LEU A 56 -4.32 -15.83 0.00
CA LEU A 56 -3.59 -14.79 0.72
C LEU A 56 -2.18 -14.65 0.15
N MET A 57 -1.75 -13.41 -0.10
CA MET A 57 -0.42 -13.13 -0.63
C MET A 57 0.67 -13.50 0.39
N THR A 58 1.53 -14.47 0.09
CA THR A 58 2.58 -14.93 1.02
C THR A 58 3.86 -14.12 0.88
N ASP A 59 4.21 -13.75 -0.35
CA ASP A 59 5.42 -13.01 -0.66
C ASP A 59 5.28 -12.23 -1.97
N SER A 60 6.16 -11.23 -2.11
CA SER A 60 6.34 -10.47 -3.34
C SER A 60 7.84 -10.21 -3.56
N ILE A 61 8.39 -10.76 -4.64
CA ILE A 61 9.81 -10.67 -4.96
C ILE A 61 10.01 -9.85 -6.22
N ILE A 62 10.83 -8.80 -6.11
CA ILE A 62 11.22 -7.94 -7.21
C ILE A 62 12.58 -8.42 -7.73
N TYR A 63 12.59 -8.85 -8.98
CA TYR A 63 13.81 -9.24 -9.69
C TYR A 63 14.23 -8.15 -10.67
N SER A 64 15.53 -7.90 -10.74
CA SER A 64 16.15 -7.17 -11.85
C SER A 64 16.71 -8.14 -12.88
N HIS A 65 16.56 -7.79 -14.15
CA HIS A 65 17.06 -8.55 -15.30
C HIS A 65 18.15 -7.72 -15.99
N THR A 66 19.30 -7.54 -15.33
CA THR A 66 20.44 -6.85 -15.93
C THR A 66 21.31 -7.84 -16.70
N LEU A 67 21.30 -7.74 -18.03
CA LEU A 67 22.27 -8.43 -18.89
C LEU A 67 23.35 -7.43 -19.31
N PRO A 68 24.62 -7.62 -18.92
CA PRO A 68 25.73 -6.88 -19.52
C PRO A 68 25.70 -7.06 -21.05
N LEU A 69 25.94 -5.98 -21.82
CA LEU A 69 25.97 -6.01 -23.29
C LEU A 69 26.85 -7.15 -23.85
N SER A 70 27.97 -7.44 -23.19
CA SER A 70 28.90 -8.53 -23.53
C SER A 70 28.33 -9.94 -23.38
N LYS A 71 27.28 -10.12 -22.59
CA LYS A 71 26.59 -11.41 -22.36
C LYS A 71 25.22 -11.49 -23.06
N LYS A 72 24.81 -10.40 -23.72
CA LYS A 72 23.50 -10.22 -24.35
C LYS A 72 23.36 -11.04 -25.64
N TYR A 73 24.49 -11.48 -26.20
CA TYR A 73 24.53 -12.22 -27.46
C TYR A 73 25.24 -13.56 -27.30
N VAL A 74 24.66 -14.61 -27.88
CA VAL A 74 25.27 -15.95 -28.00
C VAL A 74 25.41 -16.25 -29.48
N TYR A 75 26.59 -16.71 -29.90
CA TYR A 75 26.80 -17.19 -31.26
C TYR A 75 26.20 -18.59 -31.39
N VAL A 76 25.24 -18.76 -32.28
CA VAL A 76 24.63 -20.05 -32.59
C VAL A 76 25.24 -20.57 -33.89
N THR A 77 25.70 -21.82 -33.91
CA THR A 77 26.24 -22.49 -35.11
C THR A 77 25.19 -23.41 -35.74
N GLY A 78 25.17 -23.55 -37.08
CA GLY A 78 24.27 -24.46 -37.81
C GLY A 78 23.39 -23.75 -38.85
N PRO A 79 22.24 -24.32 -39.28
CA PRO A 79 21.41 -23.75 -40.36
C PRO A 79 20.88 -22.33 -40.11
N ASN A 80 20.89 -21.87 -38.85
CA ASN A 80 20.54 -20.51 -38.45
C ASN A 80 21.74 -19.84 -37.76
N GLU A 81 22.92 -19.94 -38.37
CA GLU A 81 24.17 -19.45 -37.84
C GLU A 81 24.18 -17.93 -37.69
N GLY A 82 24.72 -17.44 -36.57
CA GLY A 82 24.89 -16.03 -36.32
C GLY A 82 24.76 -15.63 -34.85
N LEU A 83 25.02 -14.36 -34.61
CA LEU A 83 24.95 -13.73 -33.30
C LEU A 83 23.47 -13.53 -32.90
N LYS A 84 22.99 -14.23 -31.87
CA LYS A 84 21.58 -14.16 -31.42
C LYS A 84 21.46 -13.59 -30.02
N LEU A 85 20.38 -12.86 -29.78
CA LEU A 85 20.05 -12.34 -28.46
C LEU A 85 19.76 -13.49 -27.47
N LYS A 86 20.48 -13.55 -26.35
CA LYS A 86 20.20 -14.49 -25.26
C LYS A 86 18.87 -14.13 -24.61
N ARG A 87 17.89 -15.04 -24.66
CA ARG A 87 16.55 -14.85 -24.07
C ARG A 87 16.39 -15.46 -22.66
N SER A 88 17.45 -16.07 -22.12
CA SER A 88 17.51 -16.48 -20.71
C SER A 88 18.20 -15.39 -19.90
N TYR A 89 17.43 -14.81 -18.97
CA TYR A 89 17.87 -13.71 -18.12
C TYR A 89 18.38 -14.30 -16.80
N ASP A 90 19.63 -13.99 -16.46
CA ASP A 90 20.06 -14.11 -15.07
C ASP A 90 19.25 -13.07 -14.27
N ARG A 91 18.64 -13.50 -13.15
CA ARG A 91 17.78 -12.65 -12.33
C ARG A 91 18.40 -12.45 -10.96
N GLU A 92 18.40 -11.22 -10.49
CA GLU A 92 18.89 -10.86 -9.16
C GLU A 92 17.73 -10.33 -8.32
N ILE A 93 17.63 -10.78 -7.07
CA ILE A 93 16.64 -10.26 -6.13
C ILE A 93 17.06 -8.85 -5.71
N VAL A 94 16.18 -7.88 -5.96
CA VAL A 94 16.36 -6.50 -5.51
C VAL A 94 15.73 -6.33 -4.12
N LEU A 95 14.48 -6.77 -3.99
CA LEU A 95 13.70 -6.71 -2.76
C LEU A 95 12.79 -7.93 -2.67
N SER A 96 12.52 -8.36 -1.44
CA SER A 96 11.53 -9.38 -1.12
C SER A 96 10.67 -8.91 0.04
N TYR A 97 9.36 -9.04 -0.12
CA TYR A 97 8.38 -8.87 0.94
C TYR A 97 7.89 -10.24 1.38
N GLY A 98 7.85 -10.47 2.69
CA GLY A 98 7.19 -11.61 3.30
C GLY A 98 6.01 -11.18 4.16
N PHE A 99 4.90 -11.91 4.08
CA PHE A 99 3.66 -11.59 4.78
C PHE A 99 3.24 -12.73 5.70
N GLU A 100 2.74 -12.39 6.88
CA GLU A 100 2.17 -13.35 7.84
C GLU A 100 0.78 -12.89 8.25
N TYR A 101 -0.09 -13.87 8.45
CA TYR A 101 -1.51 -13.69 8.73
C TYR A 101 -1.91 -14.38 10.02
N ASP A 102 -2.93 -13.84 10.70
CA ASP A 102 -3.62 -14.56 11.75
C ASP A 102 -4.61 -15.58 11.18
N ASN A 103 -5.27 -16.33 12.06
CA ASN A 103 -6.25 -17.35 11.68
C ASN A 103 -7.52 -16.77 11.03
N GLN A 104 -7.74 -15.45 11.10
CA GLN A 104 -8.87 -14.77 10.46
C GLN A 104 -8.48 -14.22 9.07
N GLY A 105 -7.21 -14.35 8.66
CA GLY A 105 -6.70 -13.81 7.41
C GLY A 105 -6.30 -12.34 7.49
N ASN A 106 -6.20 -11.76 8.69
CA ASN A 106 -5.66 -10.41 8.85
C ASN A 106 -4.14 -10.44 8.79
N ARG A 107 -3.52 -9.50 8.06
CA ARG A 107 -2.06 -9.43 7.93
C ARG A 107 -1.43 -8.86 9.20
N ILE A 108 -0.84 -9.73 10.01
CA ILE A 108 -0.21 -9.37 11.30
C ILE A 108 1.26 -8.98 11.17
N SER A 109 1.97 -9.42 10.13
CA SER A 109 3.37 -9.03 9.90
C SER A 109 3.70 -8.78 8.44
N THR A 110 4.65 -7.88 8.22
CA THR A 110 5.32 -7.68 6.93
C THR A 110 6.81 -7.51 7.17
N THR A 111 7.63 -8.25 6.42
CA THR A 111 9.09 -8.11 6.43
C THR A 111 9.56 -7.63 5.07
N LEU A 112 10.42 -6.60 5.04
CA LEU A 112 11.16 -6.23 3.83
C LEU A 112 12.60 -6.67 3.95
N SER A 113 13.04 -7.46 2.98
CA SER A 113 14.41 -7.92 2.82
C SER A 113 15.02 -7.42 1.52
N GLY A 114 16.32 -7.11 1.54
CA GLY A 114 17.12 -6.84 0.36
C GLY A 114 17.77 -8.11 -0.20
N ALA A 115 18.76 -7.91 -1.08
CA ALA A 115 19.62 -8.99 -1.54
C ALA A 115 20.33 -9.66 -0.34
N ASN A 116 20.59 -10.97 -0.46
CA ASN A 116 21.25 -11.81 0.55
C ASN A 116 20.53 -11.89 1.90
N ASP A 117 19.19 -11.87 1.90
CA ASP A 117 18.34 -12.00 3.10
C ASP A 117 18.55 -10.92 4.18
N SER A 118 19.12 -9.77 3.79
CA SER A 118 19.30 -8.63 4.69
C SER A 118 17.95 -7.97 5.01
N ILE A 119 17.53 -7.99 6.28
CA ILE A 119 16.23 -7.42 6.68
C ILE A 119 16.37 -5.91 6.89
N TYR A 120 15.62 -5.12 6.11
CA TYR A 120 15.58 -3.66 6.23
C TYR A 120 14.63 -3.19 7.31
N TRP A 121 13.43 -3.77 7.36
CA TRP A 121 12.46 -3.48 8.42
C TRP A 121 11.45 -4.60 8.58
N LYS A 122 10.84 -4.63 9.76
CA LYS A 122 9.66 -5.43 10.06
C LYS A 122 8.54 -4.51 10.51
N GLU A 123 7.33 -4.84 10.09
CA GLU A 123 6.10 -4.17 10.47
C GLU A 123 5.15 -5.17 11.12
N TYR A 124 4.48 -4.74 12.17
CA TYR A 124 3.44 -5.49 12.87
C TYR A 124 2.15 -4.70 12.92
N GLN A 125 1.03 -5.41 12.80
CA GLN A 125 -0.32 -4.83 12.87
C GLN A 125 -1.11 -5.55 13.98
N LYS A 126 -1.83 -4.77 14.80
CA LYS A 126 -2.77 -5.29 15.80
C LYS A 126 -4.18 -4.96 15.38
N TYR A 127 -5.08 -5.87 15.70
CA TYR A 127 -6.50 -5.78 15.39
C TYR A 127 -7.30 -5.90 16.69
N ASP A 128 -8.47 -5.26 16.75
CA ASP A 128 -9.46 -5.54 17.79
C ASP A 128 -10.26 -6.81 17.46
N ASP A 129 -11.15 -7.22 18.37
CA ASP A 129 -11.99 -8.42 18.20
C ASP A 129 -12.97 -8.32 17.02
N SER A 130 -13.21 -7.11 16.49
CA SER A 130 -14.04 -6.88 15.30
C SER A 130 -13.24 -6.93 14.00
N GLY A 131 -11.92 -7.16 14.08
CA GLY A 131 -11.02 -7.17 12.93
C GLY A 131 -10.62 -5.77 12.45
N ASN A 132 -10.89 -4.72 13.23
CA ASN A 132 -10.42 -3.38 12.89
C ASN A 132 -8.95 -3.25 13.28
N ARG A 133 -8.12 -2.73 12.39
CA ARG A 133 -6.70 -2.49 12.69
C ARG A 133 -6.58 -1.35 13.68
N ILE A 134 -6.14 -1.60 14.91
CA ILE A 134 -6.02 -0.59 15.97
C ILE A 134 -4.60 0.00 16.09
N LYS A 135 -3.58 -0.73 15.61
CA LYS A 135 -2.19 -0.30 15.73
C LYS A 135 -1.32 -0.86 14.61
N ARG A 136 -0.33 -0.08 14.19
CA ARG A 136 0.77 -0.49 13.31
C ARG A 136 2.08 0.03 13.87
N ILE A 137 3.12 -0.79 13.88
CA ILE A 137 4.47 -0.38 14.25
C ILE A 137 5.48 -0.94 13.27
N ARG A 138 6.44 -0.11 12.84
CA ARG A 138 7.54 -0.51 11.98
C ARG A 138 8.87 -0.17 12.63
N TYR A 139 9.81 -1.11 12.59
CA TYR A 139 11.15 -0.92 13.14
C TYR A 139 12.22 -1.57 12.27
N ASN A 140 13.46 -1.13 12.46
CA ASN A 140 14.64 -1.72 11.84
C ASN A 140 15.30 -2.74 12.81
N PRO A 141 15.22 -4.06 12.55
CA PRO A 141 15.79 -5.07 13.44
C PRO A 141 17.29 -4.92 13.69
N LEU A 142 18.05 -4.33 12.76
CA LEU A 142 19.50 -4.12 12.91
C LEU A 142 19.85 -3.00 13.90
N GLN A 143 18.88 -2.15 14.25
CA GLN A 143 19.06 -1.04 15.19
C GLN A 143 18.40 -1.30 16.55
N ALA A 144 17.75 -2.45 16.72
CA ALA A 144 17.02 -2.77 17.94
C ALA A 144 18.02 -3.08 19.06
N ILE A 145 18.04 -2.25 20.11
CA ILE A 145 19.04 -2.34 21.19
C ILE A 145 18.51 -3.12 22.40
N ASN A 146 17.19 -3.30 22.51
CA ASN A 146 16.55 -4.00 23.62
C ASN A 146 16.38 -5.51 23.36
N ALA A 147 17.40 -6.17 22.79
CA ALA A 147 17.45 -7.63 22.66
C ALA A 147 17.54 -8.32 24.04
N ASP A 148 18.11 -7.65 25.04
CA ASP A 148 18.38 -8.24 26.36
C ASP A 148 17.17 -8.27 27.30
N MET A 149 16.01 -7.73 26.90
CA MET A 149 14.72 -7.90 27.62
C MET A 149 13.86 -9.04 27.03
N VAL A 150 14.48 -10.00 26.33
CA VAL A 150 13.84 -11.25 25.91
C VAL A 150 13.39 -11.98 27.18
N THR A 151 12.08 -12.18 27.32
CA THR A 151 11.57 -13.19 28.23
C THR A 151 12.18 -14.54 27.82
N LYS A 152 13.19 -15.02 28.55
CA LYS A 152 13.63 -16.42 28.49
C LYS A 152 12.47 -17.28 28.97
N LYS A 153 11.57 -17.63 28.06
CA LYS A 153 10.73 -18.81 28.20
C LYS A 153 11.04 -19.71 27.02
N GLY A 154 11.63 -20.87 27.35
CA GLY A 154 11.73 -21.99 26.45
C GLY A 154 10.34 -22.40 25.96
N ASP A 155 10.31 -22.87 24.73
CA ASP A 155 9.15 -23.35 23.98
C ASP A 155 7.95 -22.39 23.89
N SER A 156 7.91 -21.62 22.82
CA SER A 156 6.65 -21.27 22.16
C SER A 156 6.94 -20.82 20.73
N GLY A 157 6.10 -21.22 19.78
CA GLY A 157 6.26 -20.87 18.37
C GLY A 157 6.50 -19.38 18.15
N LYS A 158 7.14 -19.05 17.01
CA LYS A 158 7.45 -17.70 16.52
C LYS A 158 6.52 -16.61 17.08
N MET A 159 6.93 -15.95 18.18
CA MET A 159 6.13 -14.92 18.86
C MET A 159 6.08 -13.66 17.99
N VAL A 160 4.92 -13.39 17.40
CA VAL A 160 4.69 -12.21 16.54
C VAL A 160 4.67 -10.94 17.39
N TRP A 161 3.92 -10.96 18.51
CA TRP A 161 3.89 -9.87 19.49
C TRP A 161 3.43 -10.37 20.87
N GLY A 162 3.62 -9.55 21.90
CA GLY A 162 3.15 -9.79 23.27
C GLY A 162 3.14 -8.52 24.11
N GLU A 163 2.52 -8.59 25.28
CA GLU A 163 2.49 -7.49 26.24
C GLU A 163 2.82 -7.98 27.65
N SER A 164 3.57 -7.18 28.40
CA SER A 164 3.84 -7.42 29.82
C SER A 164 3.43 -6.23 30.66
N TYR A 165 2.80 -6.50 31.79
CA TYR A 165 2.29 -5.50 32.71
C TYR A 165 2.99 -5.65 34.05
N SER A 166 3.52 -4.56 34.60
CA SER A 166 4.14 -4.53 35.93
C SER A 166 3.68 -3.31 36.70
N TYR A 167 3.42 -3.51 37.99
CA TYR A 167 3.06 -2.44 38.91
C TYR A 167 4.25 -2.10 39.80
N ASP A 168 4.34 -0.84 40.23
CA ASP A 168 5.23 -0.46 41.33
C ASP A 168 4.81 -1.11 42.66
N SER A 169 5.66 -1.02 43.67
CA SER A 169 5.40 -1.61 44.99
C SER A 169 4.15 -1.07 45.69
N THR A 170 3.66 0.11 45.28
CA THR A 170 2.45 0.75 45.81
C THR A 170 1.20 0.41 45.01
N GLY A 171 1.34 -0.21 43.83
CA GLY A 171 0.22 -0.52 42.94
C GLY A 171 -0.42 0.71 42.27
N THR A 172 0.29 1.84 42.25
CA THR A 172 -0.18 3.13 41.76
C THR A 172 0.37 3.49 40.39
N VAL A 173 1.49 2.90 39.99
CA VAL A 173 2.09 3.10 38.68
C VAL A 173 2.04 1.78 37.92
N LEU A 174 1.53 1.83 36.69
CA LEU A 174 1.49 0.72 35.75
C LEU A 174 2.50 0.96 34.63
N GLU A 175 3.40 0.02 34.44
CA GLU A 175 4.25 -0.08 33.26
C GLU A 175 3.71 -1.17 32.34
N ARG A 176 3.54 -0.82 31.07
CA ARG A 176 3.17 -1.75 30.00
C ARG A 176 4.30 -1.79 28.98
N LYS A 177 4.87 -2.97 28.75
CA LYS A 177 5.84 -3.20 27.66
C LYS A 177 5.18 -3.93 26.52
N GLU A 178 5.45 -3.48 25.30
CA GLU A 178 4.99 -4.15 24.08
C GLU A 178 6.20 -4.81 23.39
N LEU A 179 6.09 -6.13 23.22
CA LEU A 179 7.10 -6.97 22.63
C LEU A 179 6.69 -7.32 21.19
N TYR A 180 7.65 -7.25 20.27
CA TYR A 180 7.47 -7.60 18.87
C TYR A 180 8.67 -8.39 18.39
N ASN A 181 8.47 -9.64 17.94
CA ASN A 181 9.57 -10.53 17.59
C ASN A 181 10.66 -10.61 18.69
N ASN A 182 10.21 -10.70 19.94
CA ASN A 182 11.02 -10.68 21.17
C ASN A 182 11.74 -9.36 21.51
N TYR A 183 11.56 -8.28 20.74
CA TYR A 183 12.09 -6.96 21.09
C TYR A 183 11.05 -6.13 21.83
N VAL A 184 11.43 -5.54 22.97
CA VAL A 184 10.61 -4.50 23.61
C VAL A 184 10.75 -3.20 22.82
N LEU A 185 9.72 -2.83 22.06
CA LEU A 185 9.77 -1.64 21.20
C LEU A 185 9.10 -0.42 21.82
N VAL A 186 8.13 -0.64 22.71
CA VAL A 186 7.37 0.44 23.35
C VAL A 186 7.22 0.12 24.83
N ILE A 187 7.47 1.12 25.68
CA ILE A 187 7.18 1.07 27.10
C ILE A 187 6.30 2.27 27.44
N SER A 188 5.07 2.01 27.85
CA SER A 188 4.13 3.03 28.28
C SER A 188 4.02 2.99 29.80
N THR A 189 4.17 4.15 30.46
CA THR A 189 4.01 4.28 31.92
C THR A 189 2.76 5.08 32.22
N TYR A 190 1.96 4.61 33.18
CA TYR A 190 0.70 5.23 33.59
C TYR A 190 0.67 5.44 35.10
N ASN A 191 0.13 6.58 35.53
CA ASN A 191 -0.34 6.74 36.90
C ASN A 191 -1.79 6.26 36.97
N LEU A 192 -2.15 5.52 38.01
CA LEU A 192 -3.51 5.11 38.26
C LEU A 192 -4.19 6.13 39.16
N ASP A 193 -5.36 6.60 38.75
CA ASP A 193 -6.20 7.45 39.60
C ASP A 193 -6.82 6.64 40.77
N PRO A 194 -7.52 7.28 41.73
CA PRO A 194 -8.17 6.56 42.83
C PRO A 194 -9.19 5.49 42.40
N PHE A 195 -9.69 5.56 41.17
CA PHE A 195 -10.60 4.58 40.56
C PHE A 195 -9.86 3.54 39.70
N LYS A 196 -8.52 3.51 39.77
CA LYS A 196 -7.62 2.64 38.99
C LYS A 196 -7.65 2.88 37.48
N LYS A 197 -8.10 4.06 37.03
CA LYS A 197 -8.05 4.45 35.62
C LYS A 197 -6.63 4.89 35.25
N PRO A 198 -6.04 4.33 34.18
CA PRO A 198 -4.69 4.70 33.76
C PRO A 198 -4.65 6.08 33.09
N ILE A 199 -3.78 6.95 33.59
CA ILE A 199 -3.42 8.26 33.02
C ILE A 199 -1.99 8.15 32.51
N LYS A 200 -1.80 8.30 31.20
CA LYS A 200 -0.48 8.14 30.56
C LYS A 200 0.49 9.20 31.09
N LYS A 201 1.57 8.74 31.73
CA LYS A 201 2.66 9.58 32.26
C LYS A 201 3.75 9.79 31.21
N GLY A 202 4.05 8.77 30.44
CA GLY A 202 5.12 8.82 29.44
C GLY A 202 5.15 7.59 28.56
N GLU A 203 5.95 7.68 27.50
CA GLU A 203 6.21 6.57 26.60
C GLU A 203 7.64 6.61 26.13
N TYR A 204 8.27 5.45 26.12
CA TYR A 204 9.57 5.21 25.53
C TYR A 204 9.37 4.41 24.24
N PHE A 205 10.13 4.79 23.20
CA PHE A 205 10.23 4.08 21.94
C PHE A 205 11.68 3.63 21.73
N ASP A 206 11.87 2.36 21.39
CA ASP A 206 13.18 1.88 21.00
C ASP A 206 13.71 2.69 19.79
N PRO A 207 15.01 3.07 19.75
CA PRO A 207 15.57 3.86 18.66
C PRO A 207 15.42 3.25 17.27
N SER A 208 15.19 1.94 17.17
CA SER A 208 14.89 1.24 15.92
C SER A 208 13.48 1.49 15.38
N VAL A 209 12.54 1.94 16.22
CA VAL A 209 11.16 2.24 15.80
C VAL A 209 11.21 3.38 14.81
N MET A 210 10.80 3.07 13.58
CA MET A 210 10.73 4.04 12.49
C MET A 210 9.46 4.89 12.64
N PHE A 211 8.33 4.22 12.90
CA PHE A 211 7.08 4.87 13.24
C PHE A 211 6.11 3.90 13.92
N GLN A 212 5.13 4.48 14.61
CA GLN A 212 3.94 3.81 15.11
C GLN A 212 2.72 4.62 14.69
N THR A 213 1.67 3.96 14.21
CA THR A 213 0.34 4.56 13.95
C THR A 213 -0.70 3.89 14.84
N ILE A 214 -1.50 4.70 15.53
CA ILE A 214 -2.72 4.28 16.25
C ILE A 214 -3.93 4.66 15.41
N TYR A 215 -4.90 3.77 15.32
CA TYR A 215 -6.10 3.91 14.52
C TYR A 215 -7.32 3.95 15.44
N PHE A 216 -8.22 4.90 15.22
CA PHE A 216 -9.46 5.06 15.97
C PHE A 216 -10.65 4.85 15.06
N HIS A 217 -11.62 4.08 15.54
CA HIS A 217 -12.83 3.75 14.79
C HIS A 217 -14.05 4.26 15.54
N ASN A 218 -15.12 4.60 14.81
CA ASN A 218 -16.42 4.88 15.40
C ASN A 218 -17.20 3.58 15.69
N GLU A 219 -18.41 3.74 16.23
CA GLU A 219 -19.34 2.63 16.51
C GLU A 219 -19.78 1.83 15.28
N PHE A 220 -19.59 2.39 14.06
CA PHE A 220 -19.85 1.73 12.79
C PHE A 220 -18.61 1.05 12.19
N ASN A 221 -17.54 0.88 12.97
CA ASN A 221 -16.25 0.31 12.54
C ASN A 221 -15.55 1.12 11.42
N GLN A 222 -15.92 2.38 11.23
CA GLN A 222 -15.27 3.25 10.26
C GLN A 222 -14.07 3.94 10.90
N LEU A 223 -12.95 3.97 10.19
CA LEU A 223 -11.73 4.65 10.64
C LEU A 223 -11.94 6.16 10.67
N THR A 224 -11.97 6.77 11.85
CA THR A 224 -12.20 8.22 12.04
C THR A 224 -10.91 9.00 12.22
N GLN A 225 -9.87 8.38 12.79
CA GLN A 225 -8.61 9.07 13.04
C GLN A 225 -7.40 8.12 12.98
N GLU A 226 -6.29 8.64 12.48
CA GLU A 226 -4.97 8.05 12.59
C GLU A 226 -4.03 9.01 13.30
N VAL A 227 -3.24 8.53 14.26
CA VAL A 227 -2.19 9.31 14.91
C VAL A 227 -0.87 8.57 14.76
N SER A 228 0.11 9.23 14.15
CA SER A 228 1.43 8.66 13.92
C SER A 228 2.52 9.37 14.70
N VAL A 229 3.41 8.58 15.28
CA VAL A 229 4.65 9.03 15.92
C VAL A 229 5.83 8.38 15.22
N GLY A 230 6.91 9.13 15.08
CA GLY A 230 8.16 8.69 14.49
C GLY A 230 9.14 8.16 15.53
N ARG A 231 10.42 8.21 15.16
CA ARG A 231 11.54 7.80 16.01
C ARG A 231 11.52 8.55 17.35
N LEU A 232 11.81 7.83 18.44
CA LEU A 232 11.79 8.36 19.81
C LEU A 232 10.45 9.00 20.24
N GLY A 233 9.34 8.66 19.56
CA GLY A 233 8.01 9.16 19.92
C GLY A 233 7.72 10.59 19.47
N GLN A 234 8.55 11.17 18.59
CA GLN A 234 8.29 12.48 17.99
C GLN A 234 6.96 12.45 17.23
N ALA A 235 6.13 13.48 17.36
CA ALA A 235 4.92 13.60 16.56
C ALA A 235 5.31 13.55 15.07
N PHE A 236 4.63 12.71 14.28
CA PHE A 236 4.86 12.62 12.84
C PHE A 236 3.71 13.27 12.07
N GLY A 237 2.49 13.10 12.57
CA GLY A 237 1.30 13.69 12.01
C GLY A 237 0.05 12.89 12.35
N SER A 238 -1.10 13.40 11.95
CA SER A 238 -2.37 12.71 12.12
C SER A 238 -3.28 12.90 10.92
N ARG A 239 -4.28 12.03 10.78
CA ARG A 239 -5.34 12.18 9.80
C ARG A 239 -6.69 12.02 10.46
N THR A 240 -7.67 12.79 10.00
CA THR A 240 -9.08 12.60 10.38
C THR A 240 -9.90 12.33 9.14
N TYR A 241 -10.97 11.54 9.30
CA TYR A 241 -11.81 11.08 8.22
C TYR A 241 -13.27 11.39 8.48
N GLU A 242 -13.95 11.81 7.42
CA GLU A 242 -15.38 12.15 7.45
C GLU A 242 -16.15 11.27 6.47
N TYR A 243 -17.40 10.96 6.83
CA TYR A 243 -18.25 10.03 6.11
C TYR A 243 -19.63 10.64 5.85
N ASP A 244 -20.23 10.31 4.71
CA ASP A 244 -21.61 10.67 4.44
C ASP A 244 -22.61 9.71 5.11
N ILE A 245 -23.90 9.99 4.93
CA ILE A 245 -25.00 9.19 5.50
C ILE A 245 -25.04 7.75 4.97
N LEU A 246 -24.38 7.46 3.85
CA LEU A 246 -24.26 6.11 3.27
C LEU A 246 -23.00 5.40 3.75
N GLY A 247 -22.19 6.05 4.59
CA GLY A 247 -20.94 5.52 5.11
C GLY A 247 -19.77 5.56 4.13
N ARG A 248 -19.86 6.37 3.07
CA ARG A 248 -18.76 6.61 2.12
C ARG A 248 -17.87 7.70 2.67
N ARG A 249 -16.55 7.55 2.55
CA ARG A 249 -15.59 8.58 2.98
C ARG A 249 -15.69 9.79 2.05
N VAL A 250 -15.99 10.95 2.61
CA VAL A 250 -16.13 12.23 1.88
C VAL A 250 -15.07 13.25 2.26
N GLY A 251 -14.31 13.01 3.34
CA GLY A 251 -13.29 13.94 3.79
C GLY A 251 -12.07 13.23 4.38
N THR A 252 -10.89 13.77 4.10
CA THR A 252 -9.64 13.45 4.80
C THR A 252 -8.90 14.74 5.08
N THR A 253 -8.59 15.00 6.35
CA THR A 253 -7.71 16.12 6.74
C THR A 253 -6.40 15.56 7.29
N SER A 254 -5.27 15.96 6.70
CA SER A 254 -3.93 15.59 7.15
C SER A 254 -3.29 16.73 7.92
N TYR A 255 -2.70 16.38 9.06
CA TYR A 255 -2.00 17.29 9.97
C TYR A 255 -0.54 16.87 10.10
N ASN A 256 0.37 17.84 10.13
CA ASN A 256 1.79 17.59 10.38
C ASN A 256 2.11 17.35 11.87
N GLU A 257 3.40 17.23 12.15
CA GLU A 257 3.97 17.06 13.50
C GLU A 257 3.59 18.18 14.49
N TYR A 258 3.25 19.38 14.02
CA TYR A 258 2.82 20.52 14.85
C TYR A 258 1.30 20.61 15.02
N GLY A 259 0.54 19.70 14.40
CA GLY A 259 -0.92 19.75 14.39
C GLY A 259 -1.51 20.79 13.45
N THR A 260 -0.71 21.36 12.54
CA THR A 260 -1.24 22.26 11.49
C THR A 260 -1.69 21.45 10.28
N ILE A 261 -2.76 21.90 9.63
CA ILE A 261 -3.30 21.23 8.43
C ILE A 261 -2.31 21.38 7.28
N GLU A 262 -1.89 20.25 6.70
CA GLU A 262 -1.08 20.25 5.48
C GLU A 262 -1.97 20.14 4.24
N GLU A 263 -3.01 19.32 4.33
CA GLU A 263 -3.81 18.92 3.20
C GLU A 263 -5.24 18.57 3.63
N ARG A 264 -6.20 18.95 2.80
CA ARG A 264 -7.58 18.49 2.85
C ARG A 264 -7.98 17.89 1.52
N LEU A 265 -8.47 16.66 1.59
CA LEU A 265 -9.07 15.94 0.48
C LEU A 265 -10.57 15.84 0.74
N SER A 266 -11.38 16.20 -0.24
CA SER A 266 -12.84 16.09 -0.17
C SER A 266 -13.35 15.34 -1.38
N THR A 267 -14.27 14.41 -1.19
CA THR A 267 -14.90 13.64 -2.26
C THR A 267 -16.39 13.92 -2.30
N VAL A 268 -16.91 14.28 -3.46
CA VAL A 268 -18.33 14.52 -3.72
C VAL A 268 -18.85 13.46 -4.68
N PHE A 269 -19.93 12.79 -4.30
CA PHE A 269 -20.60 11.78 -5.10
C PHE A 269 -21.85 12.37 -5.75
N ASP A 270 -21.92 12.30 -7.08
CA ASP A 270 -23.09 12.64 -7.87
C ASP A 270 -23.67 11.32 -8.42
N ASP A 271 -24.50 10.71 -7.58
CA ASP A 271 -25.06 9.38 -7.81
C ASP A 271 -26.05 9.35 -8.99
N ASP A 272 -26.68 10.48 -9.31
CA ASP A 272 -27.63 10.60 -10.41
C ASP A 272 -26.92 10.57 -11.78
N ASN A 273 -25.71 11.13 -11.85
CA ASN A 273 -24.90 11.19 -13.07
C ASN A 273 -23.77 10.17 -13.12
N PHE A 274 -23.66 9.26 -12.13
CA PHE A 274 -22.57 8.30 -11.99
C PHE A 274 -21.18 8.97 -11.96
N LYS A 275 -21.09 10.13 -11.29
CA LYS A 275 -19.86 10.92 -11.21
C LYS A 275 -19.31 11.02 -9.79
N THR A 276 -18.00 11.19 -9.69
CA THR A 276 -17.31 11.44 -8.43
C THR A 276 -16.25 12.51 -8.64
N TYR A 277 -16.13 13.43 -7.69
CA TYR A 277 -15.19 14.55 -7.73
C TYR A 277 -14.31 14.54 -6.49
N ASP A 278 -13.00 14.42 -6.66
CA ASP A 278 -12.02 14.55 -5.58
C ASP A 278 -11.35 15.92 -5.65
N TYR A 279 -11.49 16.72 -4.59
CA TYR A 279 -10.92 18.05 -4.43
C TYR A 279 -9.72 17.99 -3.49
N ARG A 280 -8.59 18.55 -3.92
CA ARG A 280 -7.39 18.71 -3.10
C ARG A 280 -7.10 20.16 -2.79
N SER A 281 -7.12 20.52 -1.52
CA SER A 281 -6.74 21.84 -1.03
C SER A 281 -5.58 21.78 -0.05
N ASP A 282 -4.70 22.78 -0.13
CA ASP A 282 -3.61 22.96 0.83
C ASP A 282 -4.06 23.69 2.10
N SER A 283 -3.11 23.92 3.01
CA SER A 283 -3.30 24.70 4.24
C SER A 283 -3.91 26.09 4.03
N LEU A 284 -3.76 26.68 2.84
CA LEU A 284 -4.26 28.01 2.46
C LEU A 284 -5.60 27.94 1.71
N LEU A 285 -6.25 26.77 1.66
CA LEU A 285 -7.48 26.51 0.90
C LEU A 285 -7.34 26.73 -0.60
N THR A 286 -6.11 26.72 -1.12
CA THR A 286 -5.89 26.84 -2.56
C THR A 286 -6.22 25.50 -3.22
N LEU A 287 -7.18 25.51 -4.14
CA LEU A 287 -7.51 24.31 -4.92
C LEU A 287 -6.35 24.00 -5.87
N SER A 288 -5.72 22.84 -5.66
CA SER A 288 -4.50 22.45 -6.38
C SER A 288 -4.77 21.46 -7.51
N ALA A 289 -5.68 20.53 -7.31
CA ALA A 289 -6.08 19.54 -8.30
C ALA A 289 -7.50 19.05 -8.04
N LEU A 290 -8.22 18.80 -9.13
CA LEU A 290 -9.53 18.16 -9.15
C LEU A 290 -9.40 16.87 -9.95
N ARG A 291 -9.90 15.76 -9.41
CA ARG A 291 -10.06 14.51 -10.14
C ARG A 291 -11.54 14.26 -10.34
N GLU A 292 -11.98 14.19 -11.58
CA GLU A 292 -13.34 13.81 -11.96
C GLU A 292 -13.32 12.36 -12.48
N VAL A 293 -14.23 11.55 -11.95
CA VAL A 293 -14.44 10.16 -12.34
C VAL A 293 -15.86 10.02 -12.86
N LEU A 294 -16.01 9.41 -14.03
CA LEU A 294 -17.28 8.96 -14.59
C LEU A 294 -17.28 7.44 -14.63
N LEU A 295 -18.37 6.84 -14.15
CA LEU A 295 -18.58 5.41 -14.21
C LEU A 295 -19.45 5.01 -15.42
N ASP A 296 -19.29 3.78 -15.89
CA ASP A 296 -20.22 3.18 -16.85
C ASP A 296 -21.49 2.65 -16.15
N ASN A 297 -22.40 2.08 -16.93
CA ASN A 297 -23.67 1.54 -16.44
C ASN A 297 -23.51 0.33 -15.51
N GLU A 298 -22.33 -0.29 -15.47
CA GLU A 298 -21.99 -1.38 -14.56
C GLU A 298 -21.27 -0.86 -13.30
N GLY A 299 -21.11 0.46 -13.16
CA GLY A 299 -20.42 1.11 -12.05
C GLY A 299 -18.89 1.03 -12.14
N ARG A 300 -18.33 0.66 -13.29
CA ARG A 300 -16.88 0.57 -13.50
C ARG A 300 -16.33 1.92 -13.93
N LEU A 301 -15.07 2.20 -13.59
CA LEU A 301 -14.38 3.40 -14.03
C LEU A 301 -14.36 3.47 -15.56
N TYR A 302 -15.00 4.48 -16.15
CA TYR A 302 -15.03 4.66 -17.60
C TYR A 302 -14.08 5.78 -18.03
N ILE A 303 -14.19 6.94 -17.39
CA ILE A 303 -13.34 8.10 -17.64
C ILE A 303 -12.81 8.62 -16.32
N GLU A 304 -11.52 8.94 -16.30
CA GLU A 304 -10.89 9.74 -15.26
C GLU A 304 -10.28 10.99 -15.90
N ALA A 305 -10.54 12.16 -15.33
CA ALA A 305 -9.93 13.42 -15.75
C ALA A 305 -9.23 14.07 -14.57
N ILE A 306 -7.98 14.49 -14.77
CA ILE A 306 -7.23 15.31 -13.81
C ILE A 306 -7.26 16.73 -14.33
N LEU A 307 -7.79 17.64 -13.52
CA LEU A 307 -7.92 19.06 -13.83
C LEU A 307 -7.03 19.88 -12.91
N ASP A 308 -6.57 21.02 -13.40
CA ASP A 308 -6.00 22.05 -12.53
C ASP A 308 -7.09 22.71 -11.68
N GLY A 309 -6.68 23.48 -10.67
CA GLY A 309 -7.61 24.24 -9.82
C GLY A 309 -8.44 25.32 -10.54
N LYS A 310 -8.39 25.39 -11.87
CA LYS A 310 -9.18 26.29 -12.74
C LYS A 310 -9.99 25.51 -13.78
N GLU A 311 -10.31 24.25 -13.48
CA GLU A 311 -11.14 23.35 -14.31
C GLU A 311 -10.55 23.05 -15.70
N LYS A 312 -9.25 23.24 -15.89
CA LYS A 312 -8.60 22.88 -17.15
C LYS A 312 -8.06 21.46 -17.04
N VAL A 313 -8.46 20.60 -17.98
CA VAL A 313 -7.99 19.21 -18.08
C VAL A 313 -6.50 19.17 -18.39
N LEU A 314 -5.75 18.52 -17.50
CA LEU A 314 -4.32 18.21 -17.62
C LEU A 314 -4.10 16.82 -18.20
N GLU A 315 -4.91 15.86 -17.77
CA GLU A 315 -4.84 14.46 -18.17
C GLU A 315 -6.25 13.88 -18.27
N LYS A 316 -6.44 12.97 -19.23
CA LYS A 316 -7.66 12.17 -19.32
C LYS A 316 -7.29 10.71 -19.57
N ASN A 317 -7.86 9.80 -18.78
CA ASN A 317 -7.74 8.36 -18.95
C ASN A 317 -9.09 7.78 -19.34
N VAL A 318 -9.11 6.93 -20.38
CA VAL A 318 -10.30 6.20 -20.82
C VAL A 318 -10.02 4.71 -20.69
N TYR A 319 -10.92 4.03 -19.98
CA TYR A 319 -10.78 2.61 -19.62
C TYR A 319 -11.68 1.77 -20.51
N TYR A 320 -11.12 0.66 -21.00
CA TYR A 320 -11.84 -0.36 -21.75
C TYR A 320 -11.73 -1.69 -21.03
N TYR A 321 -12.78 -2.51 -21.17
CA TYR A 321 -12.90 -3.79 -20.49
C TYR A 321 -13.10 -4.92 -21.49
N ASP A 322 -12.61 -6.11 -21.16
CA ASP A 322 -12.89 -7.34 -21.91
C ASP A 322 -14.29 -7.91 -21.58
N GLY A 323 -14.67 -9.00 -22.24
CA GLY A 323 -15.96 -9.66 -22.00
C GLY A 323 -16.13 -10.26 -20.61
N GLN A 324 -15.06 -10.36 -19.82
CA GLN A 324 -15.07 -10.78 -18.42
C GLN A 324 -15.06 -9.59 -17.44
N GLY A 325 -15.10 -8.35 -17.95
CA GLY A 325 -15.11 -7.13 -17.14
C GLY A 325 -13.74 -6.73 -16.57
N ARG A 326 -12.64 -7.29 -17.08
CA ARG A 326 -11.26 -6.90 -16.69
C ARG A 326 -10.77 -5.78 -17.59
N VAL A 327 -9.94 -4.88 -17.07
CA VAL A 327 -9.38 -3.78 -17.87
C VAL A 327 -8.57 -4.37 -19.02
N SER A 328 -8.96 -4.16 -20.27
CA SER A 328 -8.23 -4.63 -21.45
C SER A 328 -7.29 -3.56 -21.99
N GLU A 329 -7.67 -2.28 -21.84
CA GLU A 329 -6.91 -1.16 -22.36
C GLU A 329 -7.16 0.12 -21.54
N ILE A 330 -6.12 0.94 -21.38
CA ILE A 330 -6.22 2.31 -20.87
C ILE A 330 -5.59 3.26 -21.89
N LYS A 331 -6.38 4.22 -22.40
CA LYS A 331 -5.89 5.33 -23.23
C LYS A 331 -5.69 6.57 -22.37
N GLN A 332 -4.44 6.97 -22.21
CA GLN A 332 -4.02 8.16 -21.47
C GLN A 332 -3.72 9.31 -22.44
N TYR A 333 -4.44 10.41 -22.30
CA TYR A 333 -4.33 11.61 -23.12
C TYR A 333 -3.60 12.71 -22.33
N ASP A 334 -2.38 13.06 -22.75
CA ASP A 334 -1.58 14.11 -22.12
C ASP A 334 -1.89 15.49 -22.73
N MET A 335 -2.76 16.24 -22.06
CA MET A 335 -3.20 17.56 -22.53
C MET A 335 -2.16 18.67 -22.26
N VAL A 336 -1.14 18.39 -21.43
CA VAL A 336 -0.07 19.34 -21.09
C VAL A 336 0.99 19.38 -22.19
N ARG A 337 1.46 18.21 -22.66
CA ARG A 337 2.51 18.13 -23.70
C ARG A 337 2.07 18.75 -25.02
N ARG A 338 0.80 18.59 -25.40
CA ARG A 338 0.21 19.24 -26.58
C ARG A 338 0.50 20.74 -26.64
N ARG A 339 0.44 21.44 -25.49
CA ARG A 339 0.67 22.90 -25.45
C ARG A 339 2.14 23.29 -25.57
N ARG A 340 3.07 22.41 -25.21
CA ARG A 340 4.52 22.71 -25.26
C ARG A 340 5.09 22.55 -26.66
N THR A 341 4.61 21.59 -27.43
CA THR A 341 5.10 21.32 -28.79
C THR A 341 4.34 22.08 -29.87
N GLY A 342 3.14 22.61 -29.57
CA GLY A 342 2.32 23.34 -30.54
C GLY A 342 1.65 22.42 -31.58
N ASP A 343 1.73 21.11 -31.39
CA ASP A 343 1.15 20.12 -32.29
C ASP A 343 -0.38 20.12 -32.23
N ARG A 344 -1.01 19.81 -33.36
CA ARG A 344 -2.48 19.67 -33.45
C ARG A 344 -2.99 18.41 -32.75
N GLU A 345 -2.13 17.42 -32.58
CA GLU A 345 -2.46 16.10 -32.04
C GLU A 345 -2.18 16.02 -30.53
N ILE A 346 -3.06 15.34 -29.79
CA ILE A 346 -2.87 15.08 -28.36
C ILE A 346 -1.99 13.82 -28.26
N PRO A 347 -0.86 13.86 -27.54
CA PRO A 347 -0.09 12.65 -27.28
C PRO A 347 -0.93 11.62 -26.51
N ILE A 348 -0.96 10.40 -27.01
CA ILE A 348 -1.70 9.28 -26.41
C ILE A 348 -0.71 8.21 -25.98
N ARG A 349 -0.82 7.74 -24.75
CA ARG A 349 -0.22 6.48 -24.31
C ARG A 349 -1.32 5.42 -24.20
N VAL A 350 -1.10 4.27 -24.80
CA VAL A 350 -2.00 3.12 -24.72
C VAL A 350 -1.34 2.04 -23.89
N ASN A 351 -1.99 1.61 -22.82
CA ASN A 351 -1.57 0.46 -22.03
C ASN A 351 -2.56 -0.67 -22.28
N THR A 352 -2.10 -1.77 -22.87
CA THR A 352 -2.90 -2.99 -23.07
C THR A 352 -2.58 -4.01 -21.99
N TYR A 353 -3.61 -4.73 -21.54
CA TYR A 353 -3.51 -5.72 -20.49
C TYR A 353 -3.97 -7.07 -21.04
N GLU A 354 -3.06 -8.04 -20.99
CA GLU A 354 -3.31 -9.43 -21.37
C GLU A 354 -3.32 -10.29 -20.11
N TYR A 355 -4.29 -11.19 -20.02
CA TYR A 355 -4.50 -12.07 -18.88
C TYR A 355 -4.43 -13.52 -19.37
N ASP A 356 -3.68 -14.36 -18.65
CA ASP A 356 -3.55 -15.79 -18.91
C ASP A 356 -4.83 -16.58 -18.56
#